data_AF-A0A4Y2NT32-F1
#
_entry.id   AF-A0A4Y2NT32-F1
#
_cell.length_a   1.000
_cell.length_b   1.000
_cell.length_c   1.000
_cell.angle_alpha   90.00
_cell.angle_beta   90.00
_cell.angle_gamma   90.00
#
_symmetry.space_group_name_H-M   'P 1'
#
loop_
_entity.id
_entity.type
_entity.pdbx_description
1 polymer ?
#
loop_
_entity_poly.entity_id
_entity_poly.type
_entity_poly.pdbx_seq_one_letter_code
_entity_poly.pdbx_strand_id
1 'polypeptide(L)'
;MCPFPTSEGKTYCLTCIDRFTCWIEVIPFVNVTAEILAREFYDHWISRFGMPYRVITDQGISLDLSSLKTLVLYVYLKYEQPQHITHNVMGKLKGSIGP
;
A
#
# COMPACT_ATOMS: atom_id res chain seq x y z
N MET A 1 -14.84 9.72 2.42
CA MET A 1 -15.00 8.75 3.53
C MET A 1 -14.51 9.40 4.81
N CYS A 2 -15.31 9.45 5.87
CA CYS A 2 -14.87 9.88 7.20
C CYS A 2 -13.99 8.78 7.83
N PRO A 3 -12.92 9.13 8.56
CA PRO A 3 -12.08 8.14 9.24
C PRO A 3 -12.87 7.43 10.35
N PHE A 4 -12.62 6.12 10.52
CA PHE A 4 -13.16 5.36 11.64
C PHE A 4 -12.59 5.86 12.97
N PRO A 5 -13.28 5.63 14.10
CA PRO A 5 -12.70 5.84 15.42
C PRO A 5 -11.34 5.13 15.50
N THR A 6 -10.33 5.84 16.01
CA THR A 6 -8.97 5.30 16.08
C THR A 6 -8.93 4.08 16.99
N SER A 7 -8.50 2.94 16.46
CA SER A 7 -8.23 1.72 17.22
C SER A 7 -6.77 1.35 17.04
N GLU A 8 -6.00 1.30 18.12
CA GLU A 8 -4.54 1.03 18.08
C GLU A 8 -3.77 1.95 17.11
N GLY A 9 -4.19 3.21 17.00
CA GLY A 9 -3.59 4.17 16.06
C GLY A 9 -4.04 4.03 14.61
N LYS A 10 -4.87 3.04 14.26
CA LYS A 10 -5.41 2.82 12.91
C LYS A 10 -6.79 3.45 12.77
N THR A 11 -7.03 4.13 11.66
CA THR A 11 -8.25 4.91 11.39
C THR A 11 -8.94 4.53 10.08
N TYR A 12 -8.32 3.64 9.30
CA TYR A 12 -8.81 3.19 8.01
C TYR A 12 -8.74 1.66 7.93
N CYS A 13 -9.58 1.09 7.07
CA CYS A 13 -9.51 -0.32 6.74
C CYS A 13 -9.81 -0.57 5.26
N LEU A 14 -9.09 -1.54 4.68
CA LEU A 14 -9.39 -2.10 3.37
C LEU A 14 -10.31 -3.28 3.62
N THR A 15 -11.49 -3.23 3.01
CA THR A 15 -12.43 -4.35 3.05
C THR A 15 -12.42 -5.04 1.70
N CYS A 16 -12.07 -6.32 1.68
CA CYS A 16 -12.11 -7.15 0.48
C CYS A 16 -13.19 -8.21 0.66
N ILE A 17 -14.05 -8.36 -0.35
CA ILE A 17 -15.14 -9.32 -0.34
C ILE A 17 -15.03 -10.17 -1.60
N ASP A 18 -14.92 -11.48 -1.44
CA ASP A 18 -15.08 -12.40 -2.55
C ASP A 18 -16.58 -12.62 -2.75
N ARG A 19 -17.10 -12.21 -3.91
CA ARG A 19 -18.54 -12.31 -4.19
C ARG A 19 -19.01 -13.74 -4.46
N PHE A 20 -18.11 -14.67 -4.77
CA PHE A 20 -18.49 -16.06 -5.01
C PHE A 20 -18.68 -16.82 -3.70
N THR A 21 -17.74 -16.66 -2.77
CA THR A 21 -17.76 -17.37 -1.48
C THR A 21 -18.38 -16.55 -0.36
N CYS A 22 -18.63 -15.26 -0.59
CA CYS A 22 -18.96 -14.27 0.44
C CYS A 22 -17.89 -14.17 1.54
N TRP A 23 -16.63 -14.55 1.25
CA TRP A 23 -15.52 -14.37 2.19
C TRP A 23 -15.17 -12.90 2.35
N ILE A 24 -14.97 -12.46 3.60
CA ILE A 24 -14.69 -11.06 3.95
C ILE A 24 -13.34 -10.98 4.66
N GLU A 25 -12.47 -10.10 4.17
CA GLU A 25 -11.23 -9.70 4.84
C GLU A 25 -11.29 -8.20 5.17
N VAL A 26 -10.95 -7.85 6.40
CA VAL A 26 -10.90 -6.45 6.87
C VAL A 26 -9.50 -6.19 7.38
N ILE A 27 -8.78 -5.32 6.69
CA ILE A 27 -7.34 -5.07 6.94
C ILE A 27 -7.18 -3.64 7.42
N PRO A 28 -6.86 -3.40 8.71
CA PRO A 28 -6.77 -2.07 9.27
C PRO A 28 -5.38 -1.45 9.07
N PHE A 29 -5.31 -0.15 8.73
CA PHE A 29 -4.07 0.60 8.55
C PHE A 29 -4.20 2.08 8.97
N VAL A 30 -3.03 2.72 9.12
CA VAL A 30 -2.89 4.08 9.66
C VAL A 30 -3.19 5.19 8.65
N ASN A 31 -2.85 5.00 7.38
CA ASN A 31 -2.99 6.02 6.33
C ASN A 31 -3.48 5.40 5.01
N VAL A 32 -4.35 6.11 4.28
CA VAL A 32 -4.81 5.69 2.96
C VAL A 32 -3.86 6.23 1.89
N THR A 33 -2.91 5.42 1.46
CA THR A 33 -2.13 5.67 0.24
C THR A 33 -2.31 4.51 -0.73
N ALA A 34 -2.17 4.77 -2.04
CA ALA A 34 -2.24 3.72 -3.05
C ALA A 34 -1.17 2.65 -2.80
N GLU A 35 -0.02 3.09 -2.32
CA GLU A 35 1.08 2.27 -1.86
C GLU A 35 0.69 1.25 -0.78
N ILE A 36 0.17 1.75 0.35
CA ILE A 36 -0.24 0.90 1.47
C ILE A 36 -1.35 -0.05 1.03
N LEU A 37 -2.36 0.46 0.30
CA LEU A 37 -3.47 -0.37 -0.18
C LEU A 37 -3.00 -1.52 -1.07
N ALA A 38 -2.10 -1.26 -2.03
CA ALA A 38 -1.62 -2.31 -2.93
C ALA A 38 -0.80 -3.38 -2.20
N ARG A 39 0.00 -2.97 -1.22
CA ARG A 39 0.75 -3.89 -0.36
C ARG A 39 -0.20 -4.75 0.47
N GLU A 40 -1.08 -4.13 1.26
CA GLU A 40 -2.02 -4.84 2.12
C GLU A 40 -2.91 -5.79 1.29
N PHE A 41 -3.34 -5.35 0.11
CA PHE A 41 -4.09 -6.19 -0.81
C PHE A 41 -3.29 -7.39 -1.31
N TYR A 42 -2.02 -7.22 -1.67
CA TYR A 42 -1.22 -8.36 -2.06
C TYR A 42 -1.01 -9.32 -0.87
N ASP A 43 -0.54 -8.79 0.26
CA ASP A 43 -0.10 -9.56 1.42
C ASP A 43 -1.26 -10.35 2.03
N HIS A 44 -2.47 -9.80 2.05
CA HIS A 44 -3.63 -10.44 2.67
C HIS A 44 -4.58 -11.14 1.69
N TRP A 45 -4.61 -10.73 0.41
CA TRP A 45 -5.51 -11.31 -0.58
C TRP A 45 -4.77 -12.17 -1.59
N ILE A 46 -3.88 -11.57 -2.39
CA ILE A 46 -3.26 -12.24 -3.54
C ILE A 46 -2.36 -13.39 -3.09
N SER A 47 -1.59 -13.21 -2.03
CA SER A 47 -0.70 -14.23 -1.48
C SER A 47 -1.45 -15.50 -1.01
N ARG A 48 -2.70 -15.34 -0.55
CA ARG A 48 -3.51 -16.40 0.08
C ARG A 48 -4.50 -17.04 -0.88
N PHE A 49 -5.24 -16.21 -1.62
CA PHE A 49 -6.33 -16.63 -2.49
C PHE A 49 -5.95 -16.61 -3.98
N GLY A 50 -4.80 -16.04 -4.32
CA GLY A 50 -4.38 -15.83 -5.70
C GLY A 50 -5.00 -14.57 -6.31
N MET A 51 -4.79 -14.44 -7.61
CA MET A 51 -5.15 -13.22 -8.33
C MET A 51 -6.65 -13.18 -8.67
N PRO A 52 -7.41 -12.15 -8.23
CA PRO A 52 -8.81 -12.05 -8.58
C PRO A 52 -8.98 -11.76 -10.08
N TYR A 53 -10.02 -12.33 -10.67
CA TYR A 53 -10.36 -12.09 -12.08
C TYR A 53 -10.75 -10.63 -12.36
N ARG A 54 -11.46 -10.01 -11.41
CA ARG A 54 -11.90 -8.62 -11.46
C ARG A 54 -12.01 -8.05 -10.06
N VAL A 55 -11.55 -6.82 -9.88
CA VAL A 55 -11.76 -6.04 -8.66
C VAL A 55 -12.75 -4.93 -8.98
N ILE A 56 -13.75 -4.75 -8.12
CA ILE A 56 -14.74 -3.68 -8.24
C ILE A 56 -14.63 -2.85 -6.98
N THR A 57 -14.36 -1.56 -7.11
CA THR A 57 -14.27 -0.63 -5.97
C THR A 57 -15.59 0.12 -5.82
N ASP A 58 -15.89 0.53 -4.60
CA ASP A 58 -17.03 1.39 -4.25
C ASP A 58 -17.02 2.74 -4.99
N GLN A 59 -15.84 3.23 -5.37
CA GLN A 59 -15.66 4.42 -6.22
C GLN A 59 -16.09 4.22 -7.69
N GLY A 60 -16.68 3.07 -8.02
CA GLY A 60 -17.20 2.78 -9.37
C GLY A 60 -16.14 2.34 -10.37
N ILE A 61 -14.87 2.22 -9.95
CA ILE A 61 -13.78 1.76 -10.80
C ILE A 61 -13.76 0.22 -10.75
N SER A 62 -13.81 -0.41 -11.92
CA SER A 62 -13.59 -1.84 -12.06
C SER A 62 -12.27 -2.11 -12.78
N LEU A 63 -11.40 -2.91 -12.17
CA LEU A 63 -10.13 -3.32 -12.74
C LEU A 63 -10.22 -4.78 -13.20
N ASP A 64 -9.75 -5.04 -14.42
CA ASP A 64 -9.62 -6.38 -14.97
C ASP A 64 -8.28 -7.02 -14.58
N LEU A 65 -8.17 -8.33 -14.83
CA LEU A 65 -6.97 -9.10 -14.50
C LEU A 65 -5.69 -8.51 -15.12
N SER A 66 -5.75 -8.02 -16.36
CA SER A 66 -4.61 -7.44 -17.07
C SER A 66 -4.12 -6.15 -16.39
N SER A 67 -5.04 -5.25 -16.05
CA SER A 67 -4.71 -4.01 -15.34
C SER A 67 -4.20 -4.27 -13.93
N LEU A 68 -4.79 -5.25 -13.23
CA LEU A 68 -4.34 -5.68 -11.91
C LEU A 68 -2.93 -6.27 -11.96
N LYS A 69 -2.58 -7.08 -12.98
CA LYS A 69 -1.24 -7.66 -13.13
C LYS A 69 -0.19 -6.59 -13.26
N THR A 70 -0.46 -5.60 -14.11
CA THR A 70 0.44 -4.46 -14.32
C THR A 70 0.60 -3.64 -13.04
N LEU A 71 -0.50 -3.35 -12.34
CA LEU A 71 -0.47 -2.56 -11.10
C LEU A 71 0.28 -3.29 -9.99
N VAL A 72 -0.01 -4.58 -9.80
CA VAL A 72 0.70 -5.42 -8.83
C VAL A 72 2.17 -5.46 -9.20
N LEU A 73 2.55 -5.76 -10.45
CA LEU A 73 3.95 -5.80 -10.86
C LEU A 73 4.67 -4.46 -10.68
N TYR A 74 4.02 -3.34 -10.99
CA TYR A 74 4.57 -2.01 -10.75
C TYR A 74 4.84 -1.77 -9.27
N VAL A 75 3.89 -2.14 -8.40
CA VAL A 75 4.06 -2.10 -6.95
C VAL A 75 5.18 -3.06 -6.52
N TYR A 76 5.28 -4.27 -7.06
CA TYR A 76 6.40 -5.17 -6.76
C TYR A 76 7.76 -4.56 -7.07
N LEU A 77 7.94 -4.07 -8.30
CA LEU A 77 9.22 -3.55 -8.78
C LEU A 77 9.62 -2.23 -8.09
N LYS A 78 8.65 -1.38 -7.72
CA LYS A 78 8.91 -0.15 -6.96
C LYS A 78 9.36 -0.43 -5.53
N TYR A 79 9.02 -1.60 -4.97
CA TYR A 79 9.29 -1.93 -3.56
C TYR A 79 10.46 -2.90 -3.36
N GLU A 80 10.81 -3.70 -4.39
CA GLU A 80 12.07 -4.45 -4.45
C GLU A 80 13.32 -3.54 -4.59
N GLN A 81 13.15 -2.24 -4.83
CA GLN A 81 14.22 -1.26 -4.64
C GLN A 81 14.22 -0.85 -3.15
N PRO A 82 15.07 -1.44 -2.28
CA PRO A 82 15.21 -0.94 -0.94
C PRO A 82 15.59 0.54 -1.06
N GLN A 83 14.92 1.37 -0.27
CA GLN A 83 15.20 2.80 -0.16
C GLN A 83 16.72 2.96 -0.06
N HIS A 84 17.36 3.44 -1.12
CA HIS A 84 18.77 3.77 -1.06
C HIS A 84 18.85 4.91 -0.05
N ILE A 85 19.30 4.58 1.15
CA ILE A 85 19.42 5.50 2.28
C ILE A 85 20.39 6.59 1.83
N THR A 86 19.88 7.73 1.39
CA THR A 86 20.67 8.95 1.37
C THR A 86 20.80 9.41 2.80
N HIS A 87 21.79 8.85 3.51
CA HIS A 87 22.38 9.51 4.67
C HIS A 87 22.92 10.86 4.19
N ASN A 88 22.09 11.91 4.26
CA ASN A 88 22.60 13.26 4.35
C ASN A 88 22.76 13.57 5.84
N VAL A 89 23.88 13.12 6.42
CA VAL A 89 24.35 13.59 7.73
C VAL A 89 25.67 14.33 7.49
N MET A 90 25.54 15.64 7.32
CA MET A 90 26.39 16.68 7.90
C MET A 90 27.91 16.41 7.94
N GLY A 91 28.63 16.84 6.89
CA GLY A 91 30.09 16.75 6.83
C GLY A 91 30.74 17.84 5.99
N LYS A 92 30.47 19.12 6.30
CA LYS A 92 31.35 20.22 5.87
C LYS A 92 31.30 21.34 6.91
N LEU A 93 32.13 21.18 7.94
CA LEU A 93 32.45 22.23 8.89
C LEU A 93 32.97 23.45 8.11
N LYS A 94 32.19 24.53 8.09
CA LYS A 94 32.72 25.87 7.86
C LYS A 94 33.28 26.36 9.19
N GLY A 95 34.58 26.63 9.20
CA GLY A 95 35.30 27.20 10.34
C GLY A 95 36.57 27.88 9.87
N SER A 96 36.42 28.96 9.08
CA SER A 96 37.42 30.02 9.03
C SER A 96 37.22 30.87 10.28
N ILE A 97 38.30 31.18 11.00
CA ILE A 97 38.56 32.44 11.70
C ILE A 97 40.06 32.39 12.09
N GLY A 98 40.87 33.26 11.49
CA GLY A 98 42.18 33.68 12.03
C GLY A 98 42.00 34.61 13.25
N PRO A 99 43.05 35.22 13.81
CA PRO A 99 44.28 35.67 13.16
C PRO A 99 45.53 34.83 13.45
#